data_AF-A0A7J4RIT0-F1
#
_entry.id   AF-A0A7J4RIT0-F1
#
_cell.length_a   1.000
_cell.length_b   1.000
_cell.length_c   1.000
_cell.angle_alpha   90.00
_cell.angle_beta   90.00
_cell.angle_gamma   90.00
#
_symmetry.space_group_name_H-M   'P 1'
#
loop_
_entity.id
_entity.type
_entity.pdbx_description
1 polymer ?
#
loop_
_entity_poly.entity_id
_entity_poly.type
_entity_poly.pdbx_seq_one_letter_code
_entity_poly.pdbx_strand_id
1 'polypeptide(L)'
;MEDSWAMVFPILCIIIIILVMSLRRAAGREYGSFFLDSWISREDEEEMISRLRKEQSETSVDNMGGAWAELEKVHLERSLEEE
;
A
#
# COMPACT_ATOMS: atom_id res chain seq x y z
N MET A 1 -39.62 1.48 -18.21
CA MET A 1 -38.18 1.84 -18.07
C MET A 1 -37.93 2.92 -17.01
N GLU A 2 -38.95 3.59 -16.47
CA GLU A 2 -38.78 4.66 -15.46
C GLU A 2 -38.56 4.13 -14.03
N ASP A 3 -39.14 2.97 -13.68
CA ASP A 3 -39.00 2.37 -12.33
C ASP A 3 -37.56 1.95 -11.98
N SER A 4 -36.73 1.65 -12.98
CA SER A 4 -35.36 1.20 -12.75
C SER A 4 -34.49 2.28 -12.11
N TRP A 5 -34.68 3.55 -12.48
CA TRP A 5 -33.96 4.69 -11.89
C TRP A 5 -34.42 5.01 -10.47
N ALA A 6 -35.71 4.85 -10.20
CA ALA A 6 -36.28 5.03 -8.86
C ALA A 6 -35.71 4.02 -7.84
N MET A 7 -35.32 2.82 -8.31
CA MET A 7 -34.67 1.81 -7.46
C MET A 7 -33.16 2.00 -7.27
N VAL A 8 -32.48 2.78 -8.12
CA VAL A 8 -31.03 3.03 -7.95
C VAL A 8 -30.74 3.74 -6.63
N PHE A 9 -31.54 4.74 -6.28
CA PHE A 9 -31.36 5.53 -5.06
C PHE A 9 -31.47 4.70 -3.77
N PRO A 10 -32.55 3.92 -3.52
CA PRO A 10 -32.65 3.11 -2.31
C PRO A 10 -31.59 2.01 -2.26
N ILE A 11 -31.24 1.39 -3.40
CA ILE A 11 -30.15 0.40 -3.45
C ILE A 11 -28.82 1.03 -3.03
N LEU A 12 -28.52 2.23 -3.53
CA LEU A 12 -27.31 2.96 -3.18
C LEU A 12 -27.29 3.34 -1.69
N CYS A 13 -28.42 3.77 -1.12
CA CYS A 13 -28.53 4.01 0.31
C CYS A 13 -28.26 2.75 1.14
N ILE A 14 -28.79 1.59 0.73
CA ILE A 14 -28.54 0.32 1.43
C ILE A 14 -27.04 -0.03 1.40
N ILE A 15 -26.39 0.13 0.25
CA ILE A 15 -24.94 -0.11 0.11
C ILE A 15 -24.14 0.79 1.05
N ILE A 16 -24.47 2.09 1.10
CA ILE A 16 -23.80 3.05 1.99
C ILE A 16 -24.01 2.67 3.47
N ILE A 17 -25.23 2.28 3.84
CA ILE A 17 -25.53 1.86 5.23
C ILE A 17 -24.72 0.62 5.61
N ILE A 18 -24.65 -0.38 4.72
CA ILE A 18 -23.85 -1.60 4.94
C ILE A 18 -22.37 -1.23 5.10
N LEU A 19 -21.86 -0.30 4.27
CA LEU A 19 -20.48 0.16 4.33
C LEU A 19 -20.18 0.93 5.61
N VAL A 20 -21.06 1.83 6.05
CA VAL A 20 -20.88 2.56 7.32
C VAL A 20 -20.95 1.60 8.51
N MET A 21 -21.87 0.63 8.47
CA MET A 21 -22.00 -0.37 9.52
C MET A 21 -20.77 -1.29 9.60
N SER A 22 -20.20 -1.67 8.45
CA SER A 22 -18.98 -2.47 8.39
C SER A 22 -17.78 -1.71 8.95
N LEU A 23 -17.62 -0.43 8.59
CA LEU A 23 -16.57 0.45 9.13
C LEU A 23 -16.71 0.66 10.64
N ARG A 24 -17.93 0.89 11.16
CA ARG A 24 -18.17 1.03 12.60
C ARG A 24 -17.85 -0.25 13.36
N ARG A 25 -18.21 -1.42 12.82
CA ARG A 25 -17.89 -2.72 13.42
C ARG A 25 -16.39 -3.00 13.40
N ALA A 26 -15.70 -2.51 12.38
CA ALA A 26 -14.26 -2.62 12.25
C ALA A 26 -13.51 -1.59 13.13
N ALA A 27 -14.11 -0.45 13.49
CA ALA A 27 -13.47 0.60 14.31
C ALA A 27 -13.16 0.18 15.76
N GLY A 28 -13.73 -0.91 16.25
CA GLY A 28 -13.39 -1.51 17.55
C GLY A 28 -12.52 -2.76 17.46
N ARG A 29 -11.91 -3.04 16.30
CA ARG A 29 -11.05 -4.22 16.10
C ARG A 29 -9.64 -3.80 15.71
N GLU A 30 -8.65 -4.55 16.19
CA GLU A 30 -7.25 -4.40 15.81
C GLU A 30 -7.05 -4.66 14.31
N TYR A 31 -6.09 -3.92 13.73
CA TYR A 31 -5.66 -4.01 12.35
C TYR A 31 -5.22 -5.44 11.99
N GLY A 32 -5.62 -5.91 10.80
CA GLY A 32 -5.38 -7.27 10.29
C GLY A 32 -6.57 -8.23 10.42
N SER A 33 -7.66 -7.83 11.09
CA SER A 33 -8.84 -8.69 11.31
C SER A 33 -9.99 -8.48 10.32
N PHE A 34 -9.89 -7.47 9.43
CA PHE A 34 -10.95 -7.09 8.51
C PHE A 34 -10.53 -7.25 7.04
N PHE A 35 -11.38 -7.82 6.20
CA PHE A 35 -11.05 -8.06 4.77
C PHE A 35 -10.70 -6.79 3.98
N LEU A 36 -11.20 -5.62 4.41
CA LEU A 36 -10.87 -4.33 3.80
C LEU A 36 -9.58 -3.72 4.34
N ASP A 37 -8.93 -4.26 5.38
CA ASP A 37 -7.63 -3.75 5.86
C ASP A 37 -6.55 -3.86 4.78
N SER A 38 -6.67 -4.83 3.87
CA SER A 38 -5.76 -4.96 2.73
C SER A 38 -5.90 -3.83 1.71
N TRP A 39 -7.02 -3.09 1.70
CA TRP A 39 -7.31 -2.02 0.72
C TRP A 39 -7.33 -0.64 1.37
N ILE A 40 -7.74 -0.55 2.62
CA ILE A 40 -7.72 0.66 3.43
C ILE A 40 -6.84 0.30 4.63
N SER A 41 -5.61 0.82 4.65
CA SER A 41 -4.76 0.69 5.82
C SER A 41 -5.43 1.42 6.98
N ARG A 42 -5.98 0.65 7.92
CA ARG A 42 -6.49 1.15 9.21
C ARG A 42 -5.45 0.94 10.31
N GLU A 43 -4.19 0.73 9.89
CA GLU A 43 -3.01 0.77 10.75
C GLU A 43 -2.95 2.16 11.40
N ASP A 44 -2.57 2.22 12.67
CA ASP A 44 -2.35 3.51 13.33
C ASP A 44 -1.29 4.31 12.55
N GLU A 45 -1.51 5.61 12.41
CA GLU A 45 -0.63 6.46 11.60
C GLU A 45 0.82 6.39 12.07
N GLU A 46 1.06 6.33 13.38
CA GLU A 46 2.41 6.24 13.94
C GLU A 46 3.07 4.90 13.62
N GLU A 47 2.30 3.80 13.71
CA GLU A 47 2.79 2.45 13.41
C GLU A 47 3.12 2.29 11.93
N MET A 48 2.23 2.78 11.04
CA MET A 48 2.45 2.78 9.59
C MET A 48 3.67 3.60 9.19
N ILE A 49 3.84 4.81 9.76
CA ILE A 49 5.01 5.66 9.49
C ILE A 49 6.29 4.97 9.97
N SER A 50 6.26 4.29 11.13
CA SER A 50 7.42 3.57 11.64
C SER A 50 7.86 2.43 10.71
N ARG A 51 6.89 1.64 10.19
CA ARG A 51 7.14 0.56 9.24
C ARG A 51 7.66 1.10 7.91
N LEU A 52 7.01 2.13 7.35
CA LEU A 52 7.44 2.74 6.09
C LEU A 52 8.83 3.36 6.18
N ARG A 53 9.17 4.01 7.30
CA ARG A 53 10.55 4.50 7.53
C ARG A 53 11.56 3.38 7.60
N LYS A 54 11.20 2.25 8.21
CA LYS A 54 12.05 1.06 8.25
C LYS A 54 12.25 0.49 6.84
N GLU A 55 11.18 0.28 6.09
CA GLU A 55 11.23 -0.18 4.69
C GLU A 55 12.04 0.80 3.82
N GLN A 56 11.87 2.12 4.00
CA GLN A 56 12.66 3.14 3.31
C GLN A 56 14.13 3.13 3.72
N SER A 57 14.44 2.86 4.98
CA SER A 57 15.83 2.77 5.45
C SER A 57 16.53 1.52 4.91
N GLU A 58 15.81 0.41 4.82
CA GLU A 58 16.30 -0.85 4.23
C GLU A 58 16.46 -0.72 2.70
N THR A 59 15.62 0.09 2.06
CA THR A 59 15.68 0.39 0.61
C THR A 59 16.47 1.67 0.30
N SER A 60 17.05 2.32 1.31
CA SER A 60 17.72 3.61 1.17
C SER A 60 18.87 3.51 0.16
N VAL A 61 18.86 4.45 -0.78
CA VAL A 61 19.80 4.55 -1.92
C VAL A 61 21.27 4.63 -1.46
N ASP A 62 21.54 4.97 -0.20
CA ASP A 62 22.89 4.98 0.36
C ASP A 62 23.58 3.60 0.30
N ASN A 63 22.82 2.50 0.43
CA ASN A 63 23.34 1.13 0.25
C ASN A 63 23.30 0.67 -1.22
N MET A 64 22.40 1.21 -2.05
CA MET A 64 22.32 0.89 -3.49
C MET A 64 23.41 1.61 -4.29
N GLY A 65 23.79 2.84 -3.93
CA GLY A 65 24.78 3.64 -4.65
C GLY A 65 26.18 3.02 -4.59
N GLY A 66 26.58 2.48 -3.43
CA GLY A 66 27.85 1.76 -3.28
C GLY A 66 27.89 0.45 -4.06
N ALA A 67 26.84 -0.37 -3.93
CA ALA A 67 26.74 -1.63 -4.65
C ALA A 67 26.66 -1.45 -6.18
N TRP A 68 25.99 -0.41 -6.65
CA TRP A 68 25.92 -0.05 -8.06
C TRP A 68 27.25 0.50 -8.58
N ALA A 69 27.94 1.34 -7.80
CA ALA A 69 29.27 1.84 -8.16
C ALA A 69 30.31 0.70 -8.27
N GLU A 70 30.21 -0.32 -7.42
CA GLU A 70 31.09 -1.48 -7.49
C GLU A 70 30.75 -2.38 -8.69
N LEU A 71 29.46 -2.57 -9.02
CA LEU A 71 29.02 -3.25 -10.23
C LEU A 71 29.46 -2.53 -11.52
N GLU A 72 29.31 -1.21 -11.57
CA GLU A 72 29.74 -0.36 -12.70
C GLU A 72 31.24 -0.47 -12.92
N LYS A 73 32.04 -0.47 -11.84
CA LYS A 73 33.49 -0.65 -11.90
C LYS A 73 33.86 -2.00 -12.52
N VAL A 74 33.24 -3.09 -12.08
CA VAL A 74 33.48 -4.44 -12.64
C VAL A 74 33.08 -4.52 -14.12
N HIS A 75 31.99 -3.86 -14.50
CA HIS A 75 31.57 -3.78 -15.90
C HIS A 75 32.61 -3.06 -16.76
N LEU A 76 33.12 -1.92 -16.29
CA LEU A 76 34.14 -1.14 -16.98
C LEU A 76 35.47 -1.90 -17.10
N GLU A 77 35.93 -2.56 -16.03
CA GLU A 77 37.15 -3.38 -16.04
C GLU A 77 37.06 -4.51 -17.07
N ARG A 78 35.90 -5.18 -17.16
CA ARG A 78 35.68 -6.23 -18.15
C ARG A 78 35.67 -5.70 -19.59
N SER A 79 35.05 -4.55 -19.83
CA SER A 79 35.04 -3.93 -21.15
C SER A 79 36.43 -3.50 -21.63
N LEU A 80 37.32 -3.16 -20.69
CA LEU A 80 38.70 -2.76 -20.98
C LEU A 80 39.63 -3.95 -21.24
N GLU A 81 39.33 -5.13 -20.69
CA GLU A 81 40.05 -6.39 -20.97
C GLU A 81 39.67 -7.02 -22.32
N GLU A 82 38.52 -6.64 -22.88
CA GLU A 82 38.03 -7.13 -24.17
C GLU A 82 38.54 -6.30 -25.38
N GLU A 83 39.29 -5.21 -25.14
CA GLU A 83 39.96 -4.35 -26.15
C GLU A 83 41.49 -4.56 -26.18
#